data_AF-A0A7L5Z5U4-F1
#
_entry.id   AF-A0A7L5Z5U4-F1
#
_cell.length_a   1.000
_cell.length_b   1.000
_cell.length_c   1.000
_cell.angle_alpha   90.00
_cell.angle_beta   90.00
_cell.angle_gamma   90.00
#
_symmetry.space_group_name_H-M   'P 1'
#
loop_
_entity.id
_entity.type
_entity.pdbx_description
1 polymer ?
#
loop_
_entity_poly.entity_id
_entity_poly.type
_entity_poly.pdbx_seq_one_letter_code
_entity_poly.pdbx_strand_id
1 'polypeptide(L)'
;MANKMSAAEHAEFERGKQQIEEQISTYRLFLNLAKWGSLWIGAILAFLTIWFMPNGSFIGGFITMVVMLVAGWWFLKAPKHYH
;
A
#
# COMPACT_ATOMS: atom_id res chain seq x y z
N MET A 1 -40.95 26.15 -3.11
CA MET A 1 -40.89 24.67 -2.99
C MET A 1 -39.49 24.13 -2.63
N ALA A 2 -38.57 24.93 -2.09
CA ALA A 2 -37.17 24.52 -1.85
C ALA A 2 -36.87 23.93 -0.45
N ASN A 3 -37.82 23.95 0.50
CA ASN A 3 -37.54 23.64 1.91
C ASN A 3 -38.00 22.24 2.39
N LYS A 4 -38.64 21.42 1.54
CA LYS A 4 -39.11 20.09 1.94
C LYS A 4 -38.15 18.94 1.59
N MET A 5 -37.26 19.14 0.62
CA MET A 5 -36.30 18.10 0.18
C MET A 5 -35.21 17.86 1.24
N SER A 6 -34.65 18.94 1.82
CA SER A 6 -33.58 18.84 2.82
C SER A 6 -34.01 18.11 4.10
N ALA A 7 -35.24 18.33 4.61
CA ALA A 7 -35.69 17.69 5.85
C ALA A 7 -35.97 16.18 5.70
N ALA A 8 -36.35 15.72 4.50
CA ALA A 8 -36.59 14.30 4.23
C ALA A 8 -35.28 13.53 4.02
N GLU A 9 -34.29 14.12 3.35
CA GLU A 9 -32.96 13.54 3.18
C GLU A 9 -32.23 13.37 4.52
N HIS A 10 -32.48 14.24 5.51
CA HIS A 10 -31.92 14.12 6.85
C HIS A 10 -32.63 13.13 7.78
N ALA A 11 -33.83 12.65 7.43
CA ALA A 11 -34.61 11.75 8.26
C ALA A 11 -34.28 10.26 8.03
N GLU A 12 -33.61 9.92 6.93
CA GLU A 12 -33.26 8.54 6.53
C GLU A 12 -31.78 8.19 6.85
N PHE A 13 -31.13 8.96 7.73
CA PHE A 13 -29.81 8.58 8.24
C PHE A 13 -29.94 7.55 9.36
N GLU A 14 -29.79 6.27 9.01
CA GLU A 14 -29.63 5.21 9.99
C GLU A 14 -28.15 4.96 10.32
N ARG A 15 -27.79 5.11 11.59
CA ARG A 15 -26.42 4.91 12.07
C ARG A 15 -25.90 3.53 11.66
N GLY A 16 -24.79 3.50 10.92
CA GLY A 16 -24.11 2.25 10.52
C GLY A 16 -24.67 1.58 9.27
N LYS A 17 -25.72 2.13 8.64
CA LYS A 17 -26.22 1.66 7.34
C LYS A 17 -25.68 2.46 6.14
N GLN A 18 -24.72 3.35 6.38
CA GLN A 18 -24.03 4.05 5.29
C GLN A 18 -23.33 3.03 4.38
N GLN A 19 -23.47 3.19 3.07
CA GLN A 19 -22.74 2.41 2.08
C GLN A 19 -21.23 2.73 2.18
N ILE A 20 -20.38 1.70 2.26
CA ILE A 20 -18.93 1.86 2.53
C ILE A 20 -18.03 1.24 1.44
N GLU A 21 -18.60 0.75 0.34
CA GLU A 21 -17.89 0.05 -0.74
C GLU A 21 -16.69 0.84 -1.27
N GLU A 22 -16.84 2.16 -1.44
CA GLU A 22 -15.77 3.03 -1.91
C GLU A 22 -14.63 3.18 -0.89
N GLN A 23 -14.96 3.23 0.41
CA GLN A 23 -13.98 3.28 1.49
C GLN A 23 -13.21 1.96 1.57
N ILE A 24 -13.88 0.82 1.40
CA ILE A 24 -13.23 -0.49 1.37
C ILE A 24 -12.31 -0.59 0.14
N SER A 25 -12.74 -0.11 -1.03
CA SER A 25 -11.91 -0.07 -2.25
C SER A 25 -10.63 0.74 -2.02
N THR A 26 -10.78 1.94 -1.46
CA THR A 26 -9.67 2.84 -1.13
C THR A 26 -8.71 2.21 -0.12
N TYR A 27 -9.25 1.57 0.91
CA TYR A 27 -8.44 0.89 1.92
C TYR A 27 -7.66 -0.30 1.32
N ARG A 28 -8.27 -1.08 0.43
CA ARG A 28 -7.57 -2.16 -0.29
C ARG A 28 -6.44 -1.62 -1.17
N LEU A 29 -6.67 -0.51 -1.87
CA LEU A 29 -5.62 0.15 -2.63
C LEU A 29 -4.46 0.59 -1.73
N PHE A 30 -4.77 1.25 -0.61
CA PHE A 30 -3.75 1.67 0.36
C PHE A 30 -2.92 0.48 0.88
N LEU A 31 -3.58 -0.62 1.26
CA LEU A 31 -2.88 -1.82 1.74
C LEU A 31 -1.96 -2.40 0.67
N ASN A 32 -2.40 -2.45 -0.58
CA ASN A 32 -1.57 -2.92 -1.69
C ASN A 32 -0.36 -2.01 -1.91
N LEU A 33 -0.57 -0.69 -1.90
CA LEU A 33 0.51 0.29 -2.04
C LEU A 33 1.49 0.22 -0.87
N ALA A 34 1.02 0.11 0.37
CA ALA A 34 1.90 -0.01 1.53
C ALA A 34 2.70 -1.32 1.49
N LYS A 35 2.06 -2.44 1.14
CA LYS A 35 2.69 -3.76 1.04
C LYS A 35 3.81 -3.80 0.00
N TRP A 36 3.51 -3.39 -1.22
CA TRP A 36 4.47 -3.47 -2.33
C TRP A 36 5.42 -2.26 -2.36
N GLY A 37 4.93 -1.08 -2.02
CA GLY A 37 5.71 0.16 -2.00
C GLY A 37 6.82 0.14 -0.97
N SER A 38 6.58 -0.40 0.23
CA SER A 38 7.63 -0.52 1.26
C SER A 38 8.79 -1.42 0.81
N LEU A 39 8.51 -2.51 0.09
CA LEU A 39 9.54 -3.37 -0.50
C LEU A 39 10.40 -2.60 -1.52
N TRP A 40 9.76 -1.87 -2.43
CA TRP A 40 10.46 -1.05 -3.42
C TRP A 40 11.34 0.03 -2.77
N ILE A 41 10.79 0.76 -1.79
CA ILE A 41 11.53 1.79 -1.07
C ILE A 41 12.76 1.18 -0.39
N GLY A 42 12.61 0.06 0.33
CA GLY A 42 13.72 -0.62 0.99
C GLY A 42 14.79 -1.10 0.01
N ALA A 43 14.40 -1.71 -1.11
CA ALA A 43 15.33 -2.22 -2.12
C ALA A 43 16.10 -1.08 -2.83
N ILE A 44 15.42 0.02 -3.15
CA ILE A 44 16.04 1.21 -3.76
C ILE A 44 17.01 1.87 -2.78
N LEU A 45 16.62 2.02 -1.50
CA LEU A 45 17.51 2.58 -0.50
C LEU A 45 18.78 1.74 -0.35
N ALA A 46 18.67 0.42 -0.26
CA ALA A 46 19.82 -0.47 -0.19
C ALA A 46 20.75 -0.33 -1.41
N PHE A 47 20.18 -0.25 -2.62
CA PHE A 47 20.94 0.01 -3.85
C PHE A 47 21.70 1.33 -3.80
N LEU A 48 21.00 2.43 -3.48
CA LEU A 48 21.61 3.76 -3.45
C LEU A 48 22.68 3.85 -2.35
N THR A 49 22.47 3.21 -1.20
CA THR A 49 23.47 3.13 -0.13
C THR A 49 24.74 2.41 -0.59
N ILE A 50 24.62 1.24 -1.20
CA ILE A 50 25.78 0.45 -1.67
C ILE A 50 26.48 1.13 -2.85
N TRP A 51 25.73 1.84 -3.69
CA TRP A 51 26.31 2.60 -4.80
C TRP A 51 27.12 3.79 -4.27
N PHE A 52 26.56 4.62 -3.39
CA PHE A 52 27.18 5.89 -3.00
C PHE A 52 28.11 5.81 -1.77
N MET A 53 28.22 4.67 -1.09
CA MET A 53 29.20 4.52 -0.01
C MET A 53 30.65 4.57 -0.54
N PRO A 54 31.66 4.95 0.28
CA PRO A 54 33.06 4.90 -0.11
C PRO A 54 33.48 3.49 -0.56
N ASN A 55 34.16 3.38 -1.70
CA ASN A 55 34.44 2.10 -2.37
C ASN A 55 33.18 1.29 -2.72
N GLY A 56 32.05 1.98 -2.91
CA GLY A 56 30.77 1.39 -3.31
C GLY A 56 30.79 0.85 -4.74
N SER A 57 29.77 0.08 -5.07
CA SER A 57 29.64 -0.59 -6.37
C SER A 57 28.22 -0.50 -6.89
N PHE A 58 28.06 0.08 -8.08
CA PHE A 58 26.79 0.09 -8.79
C PHE A 58 26.26 -1.33 -9.00
N ILE A 59 27.11 -2.23 -9.51
CA ILE A 59 26.74 -3.63 -9.80
C ILE A 59 26.40 -4.36 -8.49
N GLY A 60 27.20 -4.16 -7.45
CA GLY A 60 26.94 -4.76 -6.13
C GLY A 60 25.58 -4.33 -5.57
N GLY A 61 25.31 -3.02 -5.57
CA GLY A 61 24.02 -2.50 -5.12
C GLY A 61 22.84 -2.99 -5.97
N PHE A 62 23.03 -3.06 -7.30
CA PHE A 62 21.98 -3.51 -8.21
C PHE A 62 21.63 -4.99 -7.96
N ILE A 63 22.64 -5.84 -7.75
CA ILE A 63 22.42 -7.24 -7.36
C ILE A 63 21.67 -7.32 -6.04
N THR A 64 22.07 -6.55 -5.02
CA THR A 64 21.37 -6.50 -3.73
C THR A 64 19.90 -6.13 -3.90
N MET A 65 19.59 -5.10 -4.70
CA MET A 65 18.20 -4.70 -4.98
C MET A 65 17.41 -5.82 -5.66
N VAL A 66 17.96 -6.46 -6.69
CA VAL A 66 17.29 -7.57 -7.39
C VAL A 66 17.02 -8.73 -6.43
N VAL A 67 18.00 -9.11 -5.60
CA VAL A 67 17.83 -10.17 -4.60
C VAL A 67 16.75 -9.81 -3.58
N MET A 68 16.73 -8.58 -3.08
CA MET A 68 15.69 -8.11 -2.16
C MET A 68 14.30 -8.12 -2.80
N LEU A 69 14.15 -7.67 -4.04
CA LEU A 69 12.87 -7.68 -4.76
C LEU A 69 12.38 -9.10 -5.00
N VAL A 70 13.25 -10.01 -5.43
CA VAL A 70 12.89 -11.42 -5.66
C VAL A 70 12.50 -12.08 -4.33
N ALA A 71 13.36 -12.02 -3.32
CA ALA A 71 13.09 -12.62 -2.01
C ALA A 71 11.82 -12.02 -1.38
N GLY A 72 11.68 -10.70 -1.42
CA GLY A 72 10.52 -9.97 -0.91
C GLY A 72 9.23 -10.34 -1.65
N TRP A 73 9.27 -10.55 -2.96
CA TRP A 73 8.12 -11.02 -3.74
C TRP A 73 7.62 -12.38 -3.24
N TRP A 74 8.52 -13.34 -3.04
CA TRP A 74 8.16 -14.66 -2.51
C TRP A 74 7.58 -14.57 -1.09
N PHE A 75 8.21 -13.75 -0.23
CA PHE A 75 7.76 -13.56 1.16
C PHE A 75 6.38 -12.89 1.24
N LEU A 76 6.14 -11.86 0.42
CA LEU A 76 4.89 -11.10 0.41
C LEU A 76 3.75 -11.84 -0.31
N LYS A 77 4.03 -12.78 -1.21
CA LYS A 77 3.00 -13.58 -1.88
C LYS A 77 2.38 -14.63 -0.95
N ALA A 78 3.06 -15.01 0.14
CA ALA A 78 2.56 -16.03 1.06
C ALA A 78 1.17 -15.64 1.62
N PRO A 79 0.17 -16.54 1.57
CA PRO A 79 -1.17 -16.26 2.09
C PRO A 79 -1.09 -16.08 3.62
N LYS A 80 -1.72 -15.02 4.14
CA LYS A 80 -1.91 -14.89 5.59
C LYS A 80 -2.91 -15.95 6.05
N HIS A 81 -2.44 -16.92 6.82
CA HIS A 81 -3.31 -17.79 7.60
C HIS A 81 -3.96 -16.94 8.70
N TYR A 82 -5.29 -16.80 8.64
CA TYR A 82 -6.05 -16.31 9.78
C TYR A 82 -6.29 -17.52 10.70
N HIS A 83 -5.80 -17.44 11.94
CA HIS A 83 -6.17 -18.35 13.03
C HIS A 83 -7.53 -17.96 13.61
#